data_AF-A0A2J6HL76-F1
#
_entry.id   AF-A0A2J6HL76-F1
#
_cell.length_a   1.000
_cell.length_b   1.000
_cell.length_c   1.000
_cell.angle_alpha   90.00
_cell.angle_beta   90.00
_cell.angle_gamma   90.00
#
_symmetry.space_group_name_H-M   'P 1'
#
loop_
_entity.id
_entity.type
_entity.pdbx_description
1 polymer ?
#
loop_
_entity_poly.entity_id
_entity_poly.type
_entity_poly.pdbx_seq_one_letter_code
_entity_poly.pdbx_strand_id
1 'polypeptide(L)'
;MENHFDPRANYEKTKKEVSYVPRKEATQKTYDSIGFMSGLEVHQQLLTKKKLFCNCPAGLYNDSDDYDAEVIRHMRPTLSELGEYDGTALMEFKTRKEIVYRLKHQTTCTYEVDDTPPFPINREALGISIEISLLSKLNIVGEVHITRKQYLDGSIPTGFQRTAIIGVEGEIPLKNKKVRLIQLSIEEDSCREISDIRHTRVYKTDRLGMPLIETVTYPDMVNPDEVMEACDYIRFLNRSTGKVRVGMGAGRQDVNVSCRGGTRVEIKGVAHTKWIPELTHVECFRQWALLKIREKLQAKFHDYNAWEMSYGFLDFDMFEITYEPLKVAKDSGEKLVAVNLPGFKGIMSHFTQPTKMFADEISDRLKVVACLEKPNMLHTEQFDPVITDLDLEIIAPMLNAGPEDAQIIVWGPEEDMETALETIEERCKMAFEGVPQETRKS
;
A
#
# COMPACT_ATOMS: atom_id res chain seq x y z
N MET A 1 12.19 24.82 -35.91
CA MET A 1 12.70 24.11 -34.72
C MET A 1 11.60 24.21 -33.68
N GLU A 2 10.62 23.30 -33.78
CA GLU A 2 9.62 23.17 -32.72
C GLU A 2 10.33 22.72 -31.45
N ASN A 3 10.04 23.38 -30.33
CA ASN A 3 10.56 23.01 -29.02
C ASN A 3 10.00 21.62 -28.67
N HIS A 4 10.76 20.58 -28.99
CA HIS A 4 10.44 19.23 -28.55
C HIS A 4 10.43 19.21 -27.02
N PHE A 5 9.32 18.76 -26.42
CA PHE A 5 9.23 18.60 -24.97
C PHE A 5 10.23 17.51 -24.53
N ASP A 6 11.08 17.81 -23.54
CA ASP A 6 12.06 16.85 -23.01
C ASP A 6 11.58 16.36 -21.63
N PRO A 7 11.10 15.10 -21.53
CA PRO A 7 10.65 14.53 -20.26
C PRO A 7 11.72 14.47 -19.18
N ARG A 8 12.99 14.23 -19.54
CA ARG A 8 14.10 14.18 -18.56
C ARG A 8 14.38 15.57 -18.02
N ALA A 9 14.36 16.59 -18.87
CA ALA A 9 14.50 17.97 -18.44
C ALA A 9 13.33 18.40 -17.55
N ASN A 10 12.09 18.00 -17.87
CA ASN A 10 10.92 18.28 -17.03
C ASN A 10 11.00 17.57 -15.66
N TYR A 11 11.42 16.32 -15.62
CA TYR A 11 11.67 15.58 -14.37
C TYR A 11 12.67 16.31 -13.47
N GLU A 12 13.84 16.69 -14.00
CA GLU A 12 14.86 17.40 -13.20
C GLU A 12 14.41 18.82 -12.81
N LYS A 13 13.63 19.51 -13.64
CA LYS A 13 13.03 20.79 -13.31
C LYS A 13 12.05 20.66 -12.15
N THR A 14 11.09 19.75 -12.26
CA THR A 14 10.03 19.54 -11.26
C THR A 14 10.59 19.00 -9.93
N LYS A 15 11.65 18.18 -9.98
CA LYS A 15 12.42 17.77 -8.80
C LYS A 15 12.98 18.97 -8.01
N LYS A 16 13.51 19.97 -8.71
CA LYS A 16 13.97 21.22 -8.10
C LYS A 16 12.81 22.07 -7.57
N GLU A 17 11.69 22.12 -8.27
CA GLU A 17 10.47 22.84 -7.81
C GLU A 17 9.94 22.26 -6.48
N VAL A 18 10.00 20.94 -6.32
CA VAL A 18 9.65 20.23 -5.09
C VAL A 18 10.68 20.45 -3.98
N SER A 19 11.84 21.05 -4.30
CA SER A 19 12.98 21.23 -3.39
C SER A 19 13.48 19.91 -2.80
N TYR A 20 13.43 18.84 -3.60
CA TYR A 20 13.91 17.53 -3.18
C TYR A 20 15.41 17.58 -2.88
N VAL A 21 15.79 17.03 -1.73
CA VAL A 21 17.19 16.83 -1.33
C VAL A 21 17.35 15.38 -0.86
N PRO A 22 18.49 14.73 -1.11
CA PRO A 22 18.75 13.40 -0.55
C PRO A 22 18.67 13.41 0.98
N ARG A 23 18.21 12.31 1.60
CA ARG A 23 18.06 12.21 3.06
C ARG A 23 19.32 12.60 3.84
N LYS A 24 20.51 12.27 3.33
CA LYS A 24 21.80 12.61 3.95
C LYS A 24 22.08 14.11 4.04
N GLU A 25 21.43 14.90 3.18
CA GLU A 25 21.56 16.36 3.12
C GLU A 25 20.36 17.07 3.78
N ALA A 26 19.28 16.34 4.07
CA ALA A 26 18.11 16.88 4.73
C ALA A 26 18.40 17.27 6.19
N THR A 27 17.81 18.37 6.63
CA THR A 27 17.92 18.87 8.01
C THR A 27 16.55 18.99 8.65
N GLN A 28 16.46 19.25 9.96
CA GLN A 28 15.16 19.49 10.61
C GLN A 28 14.37 20.61 9.90
N LYS A 29 15.04 21.66 9.43
CA LYS A 29 14.41 22.75 8.66
C LYS A 29 13.72 22.27 7.37
N THR A 30 14.26 21.23 6.73
CA THR A 30 13.66 20.60 5.54
C THR A 30 12.32 19.96 5.90
N TYR A 31 12.26 19.27 7.04
CA TYR A 31 11.03 18.60 7.48
C TYR A 31 10.01 19.60 8.05
N ASP A 32 10.47 20.67 8.70
CA ASP A 32 9.61 21.74 9.22
C ASP A 32 8.90 22.51 8.08
N SER A 33 9.59 22.73 6.95
CA SER A 33 9.02 23.44 5.80
C SER A 33 7.95 22.60 5.08
N ILE A 34 8.18 21.30 4.96
CA ILE A 34 7.21 20.32 4.42
C ILE A 34 6.07 20.08 5.42
N GLY A 35 6.33 20.24 6.72
CA GLY A 35 5.41 19.89 7.80
C GLY A 35 5.28 18.38 7.96
N PHE A 36 6.42 17.68 8.03
CA PHE A 36 6.46 16.23 8.23
C PHE A 36 5.78 15.83 9.54
N MET A 37 4.92 14.81 9.47
CA MET A 37 4.33 14.15 10.63
C MET A 37 4.28 12.65 10.39
N SER A 38 4.66 11.87 11.39
CA SER A 38 4.62 10.42 11.30
C SER A 38 4.17 9.75 12.58
N GLY A 39 3.46 8.63 12.43
CA GLY A 39 3.04 7.70 13.47
C GLY A 39 3.48 6.27 13.15
N LEU A 40 3.40 5.38 14.14
CA LEU A 40 3.85 4.01 14.05
C LEU A 40 2.80 3.04 14.58
N GLU A 41 2.70 1.90 13.90
CA GLU A 41 1.99 0.71 14.35
C GLU A 41 3.02 -0.44 14.40
N VAL A 42 3.54 -0.71 15.59
CA VAL A 42 4.62 -1.69 15.78
C VAL A 42 4.04 -3.02 16.24
N HIS A 43 4.15 -4.01 15.37
CA HIS A 43 3.64 -5.36 15.58
C HIS A 43 4.74 -6.29 16.10
N GLN A 44 4.43 -7.09 17.11
CA GLN A 44 5.38 -8.02 17.71
C GLN A 44 4.69 -9.32 18.15
N GLN A 45 5.13 -10.46 17.61
CA GLN A 45 4.58 -11.77 17.98
C GLN A 45 4.98 -12.13 19.41
N LEU A 46 4.03 -12.64 20.18
CA LEU A 46 4.25 -13.11 21.54
C LEU A 46 4.84 -14.53 21.55
N LEU A 47 5.67 -14.82 22.53
CA LEU A 47 6.25 -16.15 22.73
C LEU A 47 5.31 -16.99 23.61
N THR A 48 4.33 -17.63 22.98
CA THR A 48 3.35 -18.50 23.64
C THR A 48 3.46 -19.94 23.15
N LYS A 49 2.81 -20.87 23.87
CA LYS A 49 2.72 -22.28 23.43
C LYS A 49 1.65 -22.51 22.35
N LYS A 50 0.57 -21.74 22.43
CA LYS A 50 -0.63 -21.88 21.58
C LYS A 50 -0.99 -20.56 20.91
N LYS A 51 -1.71 -20.66 19.80
CA LYS A 51 -2.32 -19.53 19.08
C LYS A 51 -3.37 -18.81 19.96
N LEU A 52 -3.83 -17.64 19.52
CA LEU A 52 -4.59 -16.70 20.37
C LEU A 52 -5.99 -17.20 20.72
N PHE A 53 -6.67 -17.82 19.75
CA PHE A 53 -8.06 -18.27 19.88
C PHE A 53 -8.26 -19.73 19.47
N CYS A 54 -7.20 -20.54 19.46
CA CYS A 54 -7.29 -21.99 19.23
C CYS A 54 -6.14 -22.75 19.93
N ASN A 55 -6.16 -24.08 19.82
CA ASN A 55 -5.19 -24.95 20.48
C ASN A 55 -3.96 -25.31 19.62
N CYS A 56 -3.89 -24.82 18.38
CA CYS A 56 -2.76 -25.03 17.49
C CYS A 56 -1.45 -24.49 18.08
N PRO A 57 -0.30 -25.12 17.78
CA PRO A 57 0.99 -24.67 18.26
C PRO A 57 1.32 -23.28 17.71
N ALA A 58 1.87 -22.41 18.56
CA ALA A 58 2.38 -21.12 18.14
C ALA A 58 3.85 -21.23 17.70
N GLY A 59 4.18 -20.58 16.58
CA GLY A 59 5.55 -20.43 16.10
C GLY A 59 6.13 -21.64 15.39
N LEU A 60 5.25 -22.53 14.93
CA LEU A 60 5.57 -23.62 14.02
C LEU A 60 5.16 -23.19 12.61
N TYR A 61 6.09 -23.32 11.66
CA TYR A 61 5.93 -22.85 10.29
C TYR A 61 6.30 -23.96 9.31
N ASN A 62 5.61 -24.04 8.18
CA ASN A 62 5.89 -25.00 7.10
C ASN A 62 6.39 -24.31 5.82
N ASP A 63 7.05 -25.08 4.97
CA ASP A 63 7.46 -24.63 3.64
C ASP A 63 6.23 -24.44 2.75
N SER A 64 6.37 -23.60 1.72
CA SER A 64 5.23 -23.22 0.88
C SER A 64 4.58 -24.38 0.14
N ASP A 65 5.37 -25.41 -0.19
CA ASP A 65 4.91 -26.63 -0.88
C ASP A 65 4.72 -27.83 0.06
N ASP A 66 4.95 -27.64 1.36
CA ASP A 66 4.62 -28.64 2.39
C ASP A 66 3.24 -28.34 2.97
N TYR A 67 2.21 -28.92 2.37
CA TYR A 67 0.82 -28.78 2.79
C TYR A 67 0.05 -30.09 2.58
N ASP A 68 -1.00 -30.28 3.36
CA ASP A 68 -1.82 -31.50 3.34
C ASP A 68 -3.16 -31.28 2.62
N ALA A 69 -3.60 -30.03 2.48
CA ALA A 69 -4.85 -29.66 1.79
C ALA A 69 -4.83 -28.20 1.29
N GLU A 70 -5.72 -27.91 0.34
CA GLU A 70 -6.02 -26.56 -0.15
C GLU A 70 -7.51 -26.23 0.00
N VAL A 71 -7.81 -24.97 0.32
CA VAL A 71 -9.17 -24.45 0.39
C VAL A 71 -9.25 -23.14 -0.40
N ILE A 72 -10.28 -23.02 -1.23
CA ILE A 72 -10.54 -21.82 -2.03
C ILE A 72 -11.63 -20.98 -1.34
N ARG A 73 -11.43 -19.66 -1.29
CA ARG A 73 -12.39 -18.69 -0.75
C ARG A 73 -12.47 -17.46 -1.66
N HIS A 74 -13.61 -16.79 -1.57
CA HIS A 74 -13.87 -15.52 -2.24
C HIS A 74 -14.37 -14.52 -1.20
N MET A 75 -13.66 -13.39 -1.06
CA MET A 75 -14.03 -12.34 -0.13
C MET A 75 -15.18 -11.50 -0.69
N ARG A 76 -16.08 -11.04 0.18
CA ARG A 76 -17.23 -10.21 -0.21
C ARG A 76 -17.31 -8.98 0.68
N PRO A 77 -17.50 -7.78 0.12
CA PRO A 77 -17.73 -6.59 0.90
C PRO A 77 -19.07 -6.70 1.64
N THR A 78 -19.18 -6.01 2.76
CA THR A 78 -20.42 -5.95 3.57
C THR A 78 -20.95 -4.52 3.58
N LEU A 79 -22.26 -4.38 3.53
CA LEU A 79 -22.93 -3.08 3.63
C LEU A 79 -22.82 -2.56 5.07
N SER A 80 -22.56 -1.26 5.20
CA SER A 80 -22.73 -0.56 6.46
C SER A 80 -24.22 -0.43 6.82
N GLU A 81 -24.50 0.00 8.05
CA GLU A 81 -25.86 0.29 8.51
C GLU A 81 -26.58 1.33 7.64
N LEU A 82 -25.82 2.21 6.96
CA LEU A 82 -26.33 3.24 6.06
C LEU A 82 -26.54 2.73 4.63
N GLY A 83 -26.24 1.45 4.35
CA GLY A 83 -26.33 0.88 3.01
C GLY A 83 -25.16 1.28 2.09
N GLU A 84 -24.09 1.82 2.64
CA GLU A 84 -22.87 2.19 1.91
C GLU A 84 -21.78 1.13 2.11
N TYR A 85 -20.97 0.89 1.09
CA TYR A 85 -19.78 0.05 1.21
C TYR A 85 -18.56 0.87 1.59
N ASP A 86 -17.63 0.27 2.33
CA ASP A 86 -16.30 0.83 2.53
C ASP A 86 -15.53 0.91 1.20
N GLY A 87 -14.88 2.05 0.91
CA GLY A 87 -14.19 2.27 -0.36
C GLY A 87 -13.01 1.32 -0.57
N THR A 88 -12.29 0.95 0.50
CA THR A 88 -11.18 0.00 0.44
C THR A 88 -11.71 -1.41 0.16
N ALA A 89 -12.83 -1.77 0.79
CA ALA A 89 -13.53 -3.03 0.55
C ALA A 89 -13.99 -3.18 -0.91
N LEU A 90 -14.54 -2.11 -1.49
CA LEU A 90 -14.92 -2.09 -2.91
C LEU A 90 -13.71 -2.20 -3.83
N MET A 91 -12.63 -1.47 -3.55
CA MET A 91 -11.40 -1.52 -4.33
C MET A 91 -10.83 -2.95 -4.35
N GLU A 92 -10.80 -3.62 -3.20
CA GLU A 92 -10.35 -5.01 -3.12
C GLU A 92 -11.31 -5.95 -3.86
N PHE A 93 -12.62 -5.73 -3.79
CA PHE A 93 -13.60 -6.51 -4.54
C PHE A 93 -13.46 -6.36 -6.06
N LYS A 94 -13.12 -5.16 -6.56
CA LYS A 94 -12.83 -4.91 -8.00
C LYS A 94 -11.69 -5.79 -8.52
N THR A 95 -10.77 -6.21 -7.67
CA THR A 95 -9.64 -7.09 -8.07
C THR A 95 -10.06 -8.52 -8.39
N ARG A 96 -11.31 -8.94 -8.06
CA ARG A 96 -11.88 -10.27 -8.37
C ARG A 96 -10.98 -11.45 -7.97
N LYS A 97 -10.24 -11.32 -6.85
CA LYS A 97 -9.24 -12.32 -6.47
C LYS A 97 -9.88 -13.64 -6.02
N GLU A 98 -9.39 -14.75 -6.57
CA GLU A 98 -9.52 -16.08 -6.01
C GLU A 98 -8.43 -16.27 -4.95
N ILE A 99 -8.82 -16.66 -3.73
CA ILE A 99 -7.91 -16.85 -2.61
C ILE A 99 -7.75 -18.33 -2.31
N VAL A 100 -6.53 -18.84 -2.43
CA VAL A 100 -6.16 -20.23 -2.12
C VAL A 100 -5.41 -20.29 -0.79
N TYR A 101 -5.90 -21.08 0.16
CA TYR A 101 -5.25 -21.34 1.43
C TYR A 101 -4.66 -22.75 1.47
N ARG A 102 -3.34 -22.85 1.58
CA ARG A 102 -2.60 -24.09 1.83
C ARG A 102 -2.54 -24.39 3.32
N LEU A 103 -3.03 -25.56 3.69
CA LEU A 103 -3.24 -25.99 5.07
C LEU A 103 -2.28 -27.12 5.43
N LYS A 104 -1.68 -27.06 6.62
CA LYS A 104 -0.91 -28.15 7.20
C LYS A 104 -1.58 -28.63 8.47
N HIS A 105 -1.87 -29.93 8.57
CA HIS A 105 -2.56 -30.55 9.70
C HIS A 105 -1.87 -30.24 11.04
N GLN A 106 -0.54 -30.11 11.04
CA GLN A 106 0.24 -29.84 12.23
C GLN A 106 0.08 -28.41 12.78
N THR A 107 -0.22 -27.43 11.92
CA THR A 107 -0.24 -25.99 12.27
C THR A 107 -1.62 -25.35 12.17
N THR A 108 -2.59 -26.05 11.57
CA THR A 108 -3.89 -25.51 11.19
C THR A 108 -5.03 -26.38 11.73
N CYS A 109 -6.05 -25.75 12.29
CA CYS A 109 -7.32 -26.39 12.68
C CYS A 109 -8.54 -25.76 11.99
N THR A 110 -9.72 -26.33 12.21
CA THR A 110 -10.98 -25.86 11.61
C THR A 110 -11.34 -24.42 11.99
N TYR A 111 -10.87 -23.92 13.14
CA TYR A 111 -11.01 -22.50 13.52
C TYR A 111 -10.34 -21.55 12.52
N GLU A 112 -9.14 -21.88 12.08
CA GLU A 112 -8.31 -21.01 11.23
C GLU A 112 -8.86 -20.89 9.81
N VAL A 113 -9.66 -21.86 9.38
CA VAL A 113 -10.29 -21.86 8.04
C VAL A 113 -11.77 -21.44 8.07
N ASP A 114 -12.21 -20.85 9.19
CA ASP A 114 -13.57 -20.36 9.43
C ASP A 114 -14.67 -21.46 9.46
N ASP A 115 -14.31 -22.68 9.88
CA ASP A 115 -15.26 -23.80 10.01
C ASP A 115 -15.61 -24.10 11.48
N THR A 116 -15.12 -23.29 12.44
CA THR A 116 -15.42 -23.46 13.87
C THR A 116 -15.37 -22.11 14.60
N PRO A 117 -16.31 -21.82 15.54
CA PRO A 117 -16.25 -20.62 16.36
C PRO A 117 -14.93 -20.47 17.15
N PRO A 118 -14.53 -19.24 17.54
CA PRO A 118 -13.33 -19.01 18.33
C PRO A 118 -13.41 -19.68 19.71
N PHE A 119 -12.27 -20.18 20.17
CA PHE A 119 -12.09 -20.61 21.56
C PHE A 119 -11.84 -19.38 22.47
N PRO A 120 -11.92 -19.53 23.80
CA PRO A 120 -11.53 -18.47 24.72
C PRO A 120 -10.10 -17.97 24.47
N ILE A 121 -9.87 -16.67 24.67
CA ILE A 121 -8.57 -16.03 24.47
C ILE A 121 -7.46 -16.73 25.28
N ASN A 122 -6.29 -16.88 24.67
CA ASN A 122 -5.11 -17.43 25.31
C ASN A 122 -4.67 -16.55 26.49
N ARG A 123 -4.80 -17.08 27.71
CA ARG A 123 -4.46 -16.38 28.96
C ARG A 123 -2.97 -16.06 29.11
N GLU A 124 -2.09 -16.87 28.52
CA GLU A 124 -0.64 -16.58 28.47
C GLU A 124 -0.39 -15.32 27.63
N ALA A 125 -0.98 -15.26 26.44
CA ALA A 125 -0.86 -14.12 25.54
C ALA A 125 -1.40 -12.83 26.19
N LEU A 126 -2.58 -12.91 26.82
CA LEU A 126 -3.19 -11.79 27.54
C LEU A 126 -2.34 -11.31 28.72
N GLY A 127 -1.73 -12.22 29.48
CA GLY A 127 -0.82 -11.85 30.57
C GLY A 127 0.39 -11.07 30.08
N ILE A 128 1.00 -11.52 28.97
CA ILE A 128 2.15 -10.85 28.36
C ILE A 128 1.76 -9.46 27.82
N SER A 129 0.60 -9.32 27.18
CA SER A 129 0.15 -8.03 26.65
C SER A 129 -0.13 -6.99 27.74
N ILE A 130 -0.71 -7.40 28.88
CA ILE A 130 -0.91 -6.51 30.05
C ILE A 130 0.44 -6.06 30.62
N GLU A 131 1.41 -6.95 30.75
CA GLU A 131 2.75 -6.61 31.25
C GLU A 131 3.45 -5.60 30.35
N ILE A 132 3.44 -5.83 29.03
CA ILE A 132 4.02 -4.88 28.06
C ILE A 132 3.27 -3.54 28.10
N SER A 133 1.96 -3.56 28.30
CA SER A 133 1.17 -2.33 28.44
C SER A 133 1.61 -1.49 29.64
N LEU A 134 1.85 -2.14 30.79
CA LEU A 134 2.35 -1.49 32.00
C LEU A 134 3.78 -0.93 31.81
N LEU A 135 4.66 -1.68 31.13
CA LEU A 135 6.02 -1.21 30.80
C LEU A 135 5.99 0.04 29.91
N SER A 136 4.99 0.12 29.03
CA SER A 136 4.72 1.26 28.15
C SER A 136 3.92 2.39 28.83
N LYS A 137 3.70 2.30 30.16
CA LYS A 137 2.93 3.25 30.98
C LYS A 137 1.51 3.51 30.51
N LEU A 138 0.88 2.52 29.87
CA LEU A 138 -0.52 2.61 29.44
C LEU A 138 -1.47 2.40 30.62
N ASN A 139 -2.66 3.00 30.52
CA ASN A 139 -3.77 2.74 31.42
C ASN A 139 -4.49 1.47 30.98
N ILE A 140 -4.48 0.43 31.81
CA ILE A 140 -5.10 -0.86 31.50
C ILE A 140 -6.63 -0.73 31.51
N VAL A 141 -7.29 -1.30 30.51
CA VAL A 141 -8.75 -1.31 30.43
C VAL A 141 -9.36 -2.19 31.53
N GLY A 142 -10.50 -1.78 32.07
CA GLY A 142 -11.21 -2.54 33.12
C GLY A 142 -11.87 -3.83 32.60
N GLU A 143 -12.18 -3.87 31.30
CA GLU A 143 -12.74 -5.03 30.61
C GLU A 143 -12.20 -5.09 29.18
N VAL A 144 -11.85 -6.29 28.73
CA VAL A 144 -11.29 -6.51 27.39
C VAL A 144 -12.40 -6.97 26.44
N HIS A 145 -12.70 -6.15 25.44
CA HIS A 145 -13.69 -6.45 24.40
C HIS A 145 -12.98 -6.86 23.10
N ILE A 146 -13.33 -8.03 22.58
CA ILE A 146 -12.79 -8.53 21.31
C ILE A 146 -13.63 -7.96 20.18
N THR A 147 -12.99 -7.25 19.27
CA THR A 147 -13.59 -6.62 18.09
C THR A 147 -13.14 -7.31 16.81
N ARG A 148 -13.79 -6.99 15.69
CA ARG A 148 -13.50 -7.56 14.37
C ARG A 148 -13.09 -6.44 13.42
N LYS A 149 -11.78 -6.31 13.15
CA LYS A 149 -11.22 -5.39 12.15
C LYS A 149 -11.33 -6.05 10.78
N GLN A 150 -11.95 -5.42 9.79
CA GLN A 150 -12.23 -6.05 8.49
C GLN A 150 -10.96 -6.19 7.62
N TYR A 151 -10.81 -7.32 6.93
CA TYR A 151 -9.71 -7.62 6.01
C TYR A 151 -10.26 -8.38 4.80
N LEU A 152 -10.36 -7.70 3.66
CA LEU A 152 -10.88 -8.31 2.43
C LEU A 152 -9.79 -8.74 1.45
N ASP A 153 -8.53 -8.49 1.78
CA ASP A 153 -7.36 -8.82 0.95
C ASP A 153 -7.09 -10.34 0.83
N GLY A 154 -7.82 -11.16 1.58
CA GLY A 154 -7.62 -12.61 1.61
C GLY A 154 -6.56 -13.06 2.60
N SER A 155 -5.88 -12.17 3.32
CA SER A 155 -4.85 -12.55 4.29
C SER A 155 -5.40 -13.29 5.53
N ILE A 156 -6.71 -13.20 5.77
CA ILE A 156 -7.42 -13.85 6.87
C ILE A 156 -8.72 -14.51 6.35
N PRO A 157 -8.89 -15.84 6.48
CA PRO A 157 -10.05 -16.58 5.95
C PRO A 157 -11.42 -16.10 6.42
N THR A 158 -11.53 -15.57 7.64
CA THR A 158 -12.79 -15.05 8.21
C THR A 158 -13.20 -13.69 7.62
N GLY A 159 -12.35 -13.04 6.81
CA GLY A 159 -12.59 -11.68 6.29
C GLY A 159 -12.46 -10.58 7.36
N PHE A 160 -12.02 -10.93 8.57
CA PHE A 160 -11.74 -9.99 9.66
C PHE A 160 -10.71 -10.57 10.63
N GLN A 161 -9.89 -9.71 11.20
CA GLN A 161 -8.96 -10.00 12.28
C GLN A 161 -9.65 -9.76 13.63
N ARG A 162 -9.50 -10.69 14.57
CA ARG A 162 -9.92 -10.44 15.97
C ARG A 162 -8.83 -9.64 16.67
N THR A 163 -9.21 -8.49 17.22
CA THR A 163 -8.31 -7.56 17.92
C THR A 163 -8.99 -7.02 19.18
N ALA A 164 -8.20 -6.73 20.22
CA ALA A 164 -8.70 -6.21 21.48
C ALA A 164 -7.70 -5.22 22.10
N ILE A 165 -8.18 -4.04 22.48
CA ILE A 165 -7.36 -3.02 23.17
C ILE A 165 -7.12 -3.46 24.62
N ILE A 166 -5.86 -3.41 25.05
CA ILE A 166 -5.43 -3.81 26.41
C ILE A 166 -5.11 -2.60 27.28
N GLY A 167 -4.53 -1.56 26.70
CA GLY A 167 -4.26 -0.32 27.40
C GLY A 167 -4.22 0.87 26.47
N VAL A 168 -4.49 2.06 27.02
CA VAL A 168 -4.58 3.33 26.30
C VAL A 168 -3.78 4.43 26.99
N GLU A 169 -3.41 5.47 26.25
CA GLU A 169 -2.76 6.68 26.75
C GLU A 169 -1.48 6.41 27.55
N GLY A 170 -0.39 6.16 26.83
CA GLY A 170 0.93 5.85 27.39
C GLY A 170 2.01 6.76 26.83
N GLU A 171 3.27 6.48 27.17
CA GLU A 171 4.40 7.25 26.66
C GLU A 171 5.69 6.43 26.64
N ILE A 172 6.53 6.69 25.63
CA ILE A 172 7.90 6.21 25.56
C ILE A 172 8.89 7.39 25.51
N PRO A 173 10.02 7.30 26.21
CA PRO A 173 11.08 8.29 26.09
C PRO A 173 11.91 8.07 24.82
N LEU A 174 12.10 9.13 24.05
CA LEU A 174 13.19 9.30 23.10
C LEU A 174 14.29 10.15 23.73
N LYS A 175 15.41 10.32 23.03
CA LYS A 175 16.57 11.09 23.50
C LYS A 175 16.24 12.53 23.90
N ASN A 176 15.37 13.20 23.13
CA ASN A 176 15.09 14.64 23.30
C ASN A 176 13.63 14.95 23.67
N LYS A 177 12.73 13.96 23.65
CA LYS A 177 11.31 14.14 23.92
C LYS A 177 10.64 12.84 24.33
N LYS A 178 9.36 12.92 24.66
CA LYS A 178 8.51 11.73 24.80
C LYS A 178 7.62 11.61 23.58
N VAL A 179 7.36 10.37 23.16
CA VAL A 179 6.34 10.04 22.16
C VAL A 179 5.17 9.42 22.90
N ARG A 180 3.97 9.94 22.66
CA ARG A 180 2.76 9.40 23.26
C ARG A 180 2.33 8.13 22.54
N LEU A 181 1.71 7.22 23.28
CA LEU A 181 1.09 6.01 22.78
C LEU A 181 -0.43 6.16 22.84
N ILE A 182 -1.11 5.89 21.73
CA ILE A 182 -2.56 5.86 21.69
C ILE A 182 -3.04 4.62 22.44
N GLN A 183 -2.53 3.45 22.04
CA GLN A 183 -2.97 2.17 22.59
C GLN A 183 -1.95 1.04 22.38
N LEU A 184 -2.14 -0.04 23.14
CA LEU A 184 -1.63 -1.36 22.82
C LEU A 184 -2.80 -2.33 22.66
N SER A 185 -2.82 -3.04 21.53
CA SER A 185 -3.79 -4.09 21.23
C SER A 185 -3.15 -5.47 21.26
N ILE A 186 -3.97 -6.48 21.54
CA ILE A 186 -3.65 -7.90 21.28
C ILE A 186 -4.54 -8.40 20.15
N GLU A 187 -3.96 -9.14 19.20
CA GLU A 187 -4.66 -9.57 18.00
C GLU A 187 -4.07 -10.83 17.37
N GLU A 188 -4.78 -11.34 16.37
CA GLU A 188 -4.36 -12.48 15.57
C GLU A 188 -3.43 -12.03 14.44
N ASP A 189 -2.29 -12.69 14.26
CA ASP A 189 -1.49 -12.48 13.05
C ASP A 189 -2.19 -13.09 11.82
N SER A 190 -1.88 -12.58 10.62
CA SER A 190 -2.45 -13.02 9.35
C SER A 190 -1.68 -14.19 8.72
N CYS A 191 -2.25 -14.81 7.67
CA CYS A 191 -1.56 -15.82 6.87
C CYS A 191 -0.25 -15.30 6.25
N ARG A 192 0.65 -16.20 5.87
CA ARG A 192 1.84 -15.84 5.08
C ARG A 192 1.52 -15.95 3.59
N GLU A 193 1.76 -14.88 2.85
CA GLU A 193 1.62 -14.85 1.39
C GLU A 193 2.66 -15.76 0.74
N ILE A 194 2.22 -16.55 -0.23
CA ILE A 194 3.07 -17.37 -1.11
C ILE A 194 3.20 -16.68 -2.47
N SER A 195 2.09 -16.22 -3.02
CA SER A 195 2.06 -15.48 -4.30
C SER A 195 0.83 -14.57 -4.40
N ASP A 196 0.98 -13.49 -5.17
CA ASP A 196 -0.08 -12.57 -5.59
C ASP A 196 0.15 -12.24 -7.07
N ILE A 197 -0.59 -12.90 -7.96
CA ILE A 197 -0.40 -12.80 -9.42
C ILE A 197 -1.78 -12.68 -10.08
N ARG A 198 -1.99 -11.60 -10.85
CA ARG A 198 -3.27 -11.33 -11.54
C ARG A 198 -4.46 -11.51 -10.61
N HIS A 199 -5.42 -12.38 -10.90
CA HIS A 199 -6.60 -12.63 -10.06
C HIS A 199 -6.42 -13.75 -9.02
N THR A 200 -5.21 -14.24 -8.75
CA THR A 200 -5.00 -15.35 -7.80
C THR A 200 -4.01 -14.96 -6.71
N ARG A 201 -4.42 -15.17 -5.45
CA ARG A 201 -3.53 -15.08 -4.28
C ARG A 201 -3.47 -16.42 -3.56
N VAL A 202 -2.25 -16.84 -3.23
CA VAL A 202 -2.00 -18.07 -2.50
C VAL A 202 -1.39 -17.73 -1.14
N TYR A 203 -1.97 -18.27 -0.09
CA TYR A 203 -1.55 -18.10 1.30
C TYR A 203 -1.28 -19.45 1.95
N LYS A 204 -0.43 -19.47 2.98
CA LYS A 204 -0.36 -20.55 3.96
C LYS A 204 -0.80 -20.09 5.34
N THR A 205 -1.53 -20.96 6.03
CA THR A 205 -2.26 -20.66 7.27
C THR A 205 -1.42 -20.82 8.55
N ASP A 206 -0.18 -21.27 8.46
CA ASP A 206 0.63 -21.60 9.64
C ASP A 206 0.87 -20.45 10.62
N ARG A 207 0.91 -19.21 10.13
CA ARG A 207 1.01 -18.01 10.96
C ARG A 207 -0.34 -17.48 11.47
N LEU A 208 -1.44 -17.83 10.81
CA LEU A 208 -2.77 -17.31 11.17
C LEU A 208 -3.07 -17.60 12.64
N GLY A 209 -3.57 -16.60 13.37
CA GLY A 209 -3.92 -16.75 14.77
C GLY A 209 -2.74 -16.74 15.75
N MET A 210 -1.50 -16.53 15.28
CA MET A 210 -0.37 -16.25 16.17
C MET A 210 -0.69 -15.03 17.05
N PRO A 211 -0.46 -15.09 18.38
CA PRO A 211 -0.72 -13.93 19.23
C PRO A 211 0.25 -12.81 18.90
N LEU A 212 -0.29 -11.66 18.56
CA LEU A 212 0.43 -10.47 18.14
C LEU A 212 0.02 -9.32 19.06
N ILE A 213 0.96 -8.45 19.42
CA ILE A 213 0.65 -7.15 19.98
C ILE A 213 0.93 -6.06 18.95
N GLU A 214 0.10 -5.03 18.95
CA GLU A 214 0.23 -3.83 18.13
C GLU A 214 0.38 -2.64 19.08
N THR A 215 1.51 -1.94 19.04
CA THR A 215 1.71 -0.69 19.78
C THR A 215 1.54 0.49 18.83
N VAL A 216 0.55 1.35 19.09
CA VAL A 216 0.19 2.48 18.23
C VAL A 216 0.64 3.79 18.87
N THR A 217 1.41 4.58 18.13
CA THR A 217 1.88 5.89 18.58
C THR A 217 0.96 7.02 18.10
N TYR A 218 0.95 8.13 18.84
CA TYR A 218 0.49 9.40 18.29
C TYR A 218 1.44 9.86 17.18
N PRO A 219 1.02 10.72 16.24
CA PRO A 219 1.86 11.23 15.16
C PRO A 219 2.86 12.30 15.65
N ASP A 220 3.57 12.01 16.74
CA ASP A 220 4.47 12.94 17.44
C ASP A 220 5.86 13.03 16.80
N MET A 221 6.20 12.18 15.82
CA MET A 221 7.50 12.16 15.15
C MET A 221 7.54 13.18 14.01
N VAL A 222 8.53 14.07 14.04
CA VAL A 222 8.61 15.25 13.16
C VAL A 222 9.80 15.19 12.19
N ASN A 223 10.54 14.08 12.20
CA ASN A 223 11.54 13.78 11.18
C ASN A 223 11.75 12.24 11.09
N PRO A 224 12.32 11.74 9.98
CA PRO A 224 12.55 10.31 9.75
C PRO A 224 13.41 9.59 10.80
N ASP A 225 14.39 10.27 11.42
CA ASP A 225 15.28 9.65 12.39
C ASP A 225 14.56 9.37 13.72
N GLU A 226 13.66 10.27 14.14
CA GLU A 226 12.78 10.04 15.30
C GLU A 226 11.82 8.87 15.10
N VAL A 227 11.35 8.62 13.86
CA VAL A 227 10.48 7.48 13.56
C VAL A 227 11.24 6.18 13.80
N MET A 228 12.48 6.08 13.31
CA MET A 228 13.32 4.90 13.56
C MET A 228 13.64 4.75 15.05
N GLU A 229 13.97 5.84 15.74
CA GLU A 229 14.28 5.83 17.17
C GLU A 229 13.11 5.31 18.01
N ALA A 230 11.89 5.81 17.76
CA ALA A 230 10.68 5.37 18.44
C ALA A 230 10.37 3.89 18.16
N CYS A 231 10.49 3.48 16.90
CA CYS A 231 10.31 2.10 16.50
C CYS A 231 11.30 1.16 17.20
N ASP A 232 12.59 1.51 17.22
CA ASP A 232 13.62 0.72 17.87
C ASP A 232 13.38 0.66 19.39
N TYR A 233 12.96 1.77 20.01
CA TYR A 233 12.61 1.79 21.44
C TYR A 233 11.50 0.79 21.77
N ILE A 234 10.37 0.83 21.05
CA ILE A 234 9.24 -0.10 21.25
C ILE A 234 9.71 -1.54 21.07
N ARG A 235 10.46 -1.81 20.01
CA ARG A 235 11.00 -3.13 19.71
C ARG A 235 11.94 -3.63 20.81
N PHE A 236 12.83 -2.79 21.33
CA PHE A 236 13.73 -3.17 22.41
C PHE A 236 13.00 -3.38 23.73
N LEU A 237 12.05 -2.51 24.08
CA LEU A 237 11.20 -2.67 25.26
C LEU A 237 10.49 -4.03 25.25
N ASN A 238 9.85 -4.37 24.12
CA ASN A 238 9.17 -5.64 23.95
C ASN A 238 10.13 -6.83 24.11
N ARG A 239 11.33 -6.75 23.52
CA ARG A 239 12.36 -7.81 23.60
C ARG A 239 12.95 -7.98 25.00
N SER A 240 13.09 -6.90 25.75
CA SER A 240 13.61 -6.94 27.12
C SER A 240 12.74 -7.76 28.08
N THR A 241 11.47 -8.02 27.73
CA THR A 241 10.60 -8.91 28.50
C THR A 241 11.00 -10.39 28.44
N GLY A 242 11.73 -10.80 27.38
CA GLY A 242 11.96 -12.22 27.08
C GLY A 242 10.70 -13.01 26.70
N LYS A 243 9.56 -12.34 26.47
CA LYS A 243 8.23 -12.93 26.25
C LYS A 243 7.69 -12.71 24.84
N VAL A 244 8.54 -12.22 23.93
CA VAL A 244 8.23 -12.01 22.52
C VAL A 244 9.13 -12.84 21.64
N ARG A 245 8.66 -13.19 20.45
CA ARG A 245 9.48 -13.90 19.47
C ARG A 245 10.52 -12.97 18.86
N VAL A 246 11.68 -13.53 18.52
CA VAL A 246 12.75 -12.83 17.83
C VAL A 246 13.12 -13.59 16.56
N GLY A 247 13.69 -12.88 15.58
CA GLY A 247 14.03 -13.43 14.26
C GLY A 247 13.21 -12.81 13.14
N MET A 248 13.43 -13.29 11.93
CA MET A 248 12.73 -12.80 10.74
C MET A 248 11.23 -13.12 10.83
N GLY A 249 10.39 -12.15 10.46
CA GLY A 249 8.93 -12.30 10.48
C GLY A 249 8.27 -12.27 11.86
N ALA A 250 9.04 -12.19 12.95
CA ALA A 250 8.50 -12.12 14.31
C ALA A 250 7.96 -10.74 14.71
N GLY A 251 8.33 -9.69 13.97
CA GLY A 251 7.80 -8.35 14.14
C GLY A 251 7.68 -7.64 12.79
N ARG A 252 6.72 -6.72 12.71
CA ARG A 252 6.43 -5.90 11.54
C ARG A 252 6.16 -4.47 11.99
N GLN A 253 6.32 -3.51 11.10
CA GLN A 253 6.03 -2.12 11.39
C GLN A 253 5.27 -1.53 10.23
N ASP A 254 4.14 -0.91 10.54
CA ASP A 254 3.43 -0.09 9.58
C ASP A 254 3.70 1.37 9.96
N VAL A 255 4.16 2.14 8.97
CA VAL A 255 4.65 3.50 9.19
C VAL A 255 3.70 4.47 8.52
N ASN A 256 3.09 5.33 9.31
CA ASN A 256 2.16 6.32 8.85
C ASN A 256 2.90 7.63 8.60
N VAL A 257 2.78 8.19 7.40
CA VAL A 257 3.48 9.41 6.99
C VAL A 257 2.49 10.40 6.40
N SER A 258 2.68 11.68 6.75
CA SER A 258 1.94 12.79 6.14
C SER A 258 2.83 14.04 6.08
N CYS A 259 2.42 14.98 5.23
CA CYS A 259 2.98 16.33 5.16
C CYS A 259 1.87 17.38 5.25
N ARG A 260 2.25 18.67 5.34
CA ARG A 260 1.29 19.77 5.37
C ARG A 260 0.46 19.81 4.10
N GLY A 261 -0.86 19.71 4.25
CA GLY A 261 -1.80 19.70 3.12
C GLY A 261 -1.87 18.35 2.39
N GLY A 262 -1.09 17.36 2.81
CA GLY A 262 -1.20 15.97 2.36
C GLY A 262 -2.22 15.19 3.19
N THR A 263 -2.21 13.87 2.99
CA THR A 263 -3.07 12.92 3.72
C THR A 263 -2.23 11.88 4.43
N ARG A 264 -2.83 11.13 5.36
CA ARG A 264 -2.17 9.99 6.02
C ARG A 264 -1.99 8.88 4.99
N VAL A 265 -0.74 8.54 4.69
CA VAL A 265 -0.36 7.38 3.89
C VAL A 265 0.32 6.36 4.79
N GLU A 266 -0.10 5.10 4.67
CA GLU A 266 0.44 3.98 5.45
C GLU A 266 1.41 3.17 4.59
N ILE A 267 2.66 3.06 5.03
CA ILE A 267 3.66 2.16 4.44
C ILE A 267 3.63 0.86 5.23
N LYS A 268 2.98 -0.17 4.67
CA LYS A 268 2.80 -1.47 5.32
C LYS A 268 3.99 -2.39 5.19
N GLY A 269 4.20 -3.17 6.24
CA GLY A 269 5.08 -4.33 6.24
C GLY A 269 6.56 -4.00 6.22
N VAL A 270 6.97 -2.86 6.77
CA VAL A 270 8.39 -2.49 6.86
C VAL A 270 9.13 -3.55 7.68
N ALA A 271 9.97 -4.33 7.01
CA ALA A 271 10.63 -5.50 7.60
C ALA A 271 11.82 -5.13 8.50
N HIS A 272 12.49 -4.02 8.19
CA HIS A 272 13.68 -3.57 8.88
C HIS A 272 13.57 -2.11 9.30
N THR A 273 13.77 -1.85 10.60
CA THR A 273 13.72 -0.50 11.18
C THR A 273 14.69 0.48 10.51
N LYS A 274 15.86 0.00 10.07
CA LYS A 274 16.83 0.80 9.29
C LYS A 274 16.31 1.36 7.95
N TRP A 275 15.23 0.82 7.41
CA TRP A 275 14.61 1.31 6.16
C TRP A 275 13.67 2.48 6.42
N ILE A 276 13.11 2.59 7.63
CA ILE A 276 12.13 3.62 8.00
C ILE A 276 12.61 5.03 7.65
N PRO A 277 13.87 5.45 7.93
CA PRO A 277 14.28 6.82 7.62
C PRO A 277 14.21 7.16 6.13
N GLU A 278 14.57 6.23 5.25
CA GLU A 278 14.54 6.47 3.80
C GLU A 278 13.10 6.40 3.27
N LEU A 279 12.32 5.43 3.71
CA LEU A 279 10.92 5.26 3.29
C LEU A 279 10.07 6.47 3.63
N THR A 280 10.18 6.95 4.87
CA THR A 280 9.40 8.11 5.33
C THR A 280 9.87 9.42 4.68
N HIS A 281 11.17 9.55 4.41
CA HIS A 281 11.72 10.68 3.66
C HIS A 281 11.20 10.69 2.21
N VAL A 282 11.24 9.55 1.52
CA VAL A 282 10.74 9.45 0.14
C VAL A 282 9.24 9.73 0.09
N GLU A 283 8.46 9.14 1.00
CA GLU A 283 7.01 9.32 1.02
C GLU A 283 6.60 10.78 1.28
N CYS A 284 7.27 11.49 2.21
CA CYS A 284 6.90 12.88 2.46
C CYS A 284 7.18 13.79 1.24
N PHE A 285 8.26 13.54 0.51
CA PHE A 285 8.56 14.25 -0.74
C PHE A 285 7.62 13.85 -1.89
N ARG A 286 7.21 12.59 -1.96
CA ARG A 286 6.18 12.12 -2.91
C ARG A 286 4.87 12.89 -2.71
N GLN A 287 4.40 12.96 -1.47
CA GLN A 287 3.20 13.72 -1.13
C GLN A 287 3.36 15.20 -1.51
N TRP A 288 4.50 15.81 -1.16
CA TRP A 288 4.78 17.19 -1.50
C TRP A 288 4.77 17.44 -3.01
N ALA A 289 5.31 16.52 -3.79
CA ALA A 289 5.28 16.56 -5.25
C ALA A 289 3.87 16.45 -5.83
N LEU A 290 3.02 15.57 -5.29
CA LEU A 290 1.62 15.45 -5.70
C LEU A 290 0.83 16.75 -5.41
N LEU A 291 1.13 17.45 -4.32
CA LEU A 291 0.53 18.76 -4.05
C LEU A 291 0.99 19.82 -5.07
N LYS A 292 2.22 19.75 -5.58
CA LYS A 292 2.69 20.60 -6.68
C LYS A 292 2.03 20.27 -8.02
N ILE A 293 1.78 19.00 -8.29
CA ILE A 293 0.98 18.57 -9.43
C ILE A 293 -0.44 19.13 -9.33
N ARG A 294 -1.06 19.02 -8.16
CA ARG A 294 -2.39 19.62 -7.89
C ARG A 294 -2.42 21.11 -8.19
N GLU A 295 -1.46 21.88 -7.67
CA GLU A 295 -1.35 23.32 -7.92
C GLU A 295 -1.28 23.61 -9.44
N LYS A 296 -0.49 22.84 -10.20
CA LYS A 296 -0.38 22.99 -11.66
C LYS A 296 -1.68 22.64 -12.38
N LEU A 297 -2.33 21.55 -12.00
CA LEU A 297 -3.57 21.08 -12.62
C LEU A 297 -4.74 22.05 -12.35
N GLN A 298 -4.92 22.49 -11.10
CA GLN A 298 -5.96 23.46 -10.74
C GLN A 298 -5.74 24.84 -11.37
N ALA A 299 -4.49 25.20 -11.68
CA ALA A 299 -4.20 26.41 -12.44
C ALA A 299 -4.61 26.31 -13.92
N LYS A 300 -4.63 25.09 -14.49
CA LYS A 300 -5.09 24.83 -15.87
C LYS A 300 -6.60 24.63 -15.97
N PHE A 301 -7.22 24.02 -14.95
CA PHE A 301 -8.63 23.63 -14.95
C PHE A 301 -9.39 24.26 -13.77
N HIS A 302 -10.27 25.23 -14.07
CA HIS A 302 -11.11 25.87 -13.05
C HIS A 302 -12.25 24.98 -12.53
N ASP A 303 -12.84 24.15 -13.38
CA ASP A 303 -13.82 23.13 -13.00
C ASP A 303 -13.29 21.74 -13.38
N TYR A 304 -12.49 21.16 -12.48
CA TYR A 304 -11.91 19.84 -12.68
C TYR A 304 -12.92 18.70 -12.44
N ASN A 305 -14.13 18.97 -11.94
CA ASN A 305 -15.17 17.95 -11.82
C ASN A 305 -15.73 17.54 -13.18
N ALA A 306 -15.62 18.43 -14.18
CA ALA A 306 -15.97 18.17 -15.57
C ALA A 306 -14.82 17.55 -16.36
N TRP A 307 -13.68 17.23 -15.72
CA TRP A 307 -12.57 16.58 -16.41
C TRP A 307 -12.90 15.12 -16.69
N GLU A 308 -12.78 14.74 -17.96
CA GLU A 308 -12.97 13.37 -18.44
C GLU A 308 -11.82 13.00 -19.37
N MET A 309 -11.41 11.75 -19.32
CA MET A 309 -10.48 11.19 -20.32
C MET A 309 -11.26 10.71 -21.54
N SER A 310 -10.59 10.60 -22.68
CA SER A 310 -11.11 9.88 -23.86
C SER A 310 -10.23 8.67 -24.15
N TYR A 311 -10.80 7.61 -24.72
CA TYR A 311 -10.04 6.41 -25.07
C TYR A 311 -10.55 5.79 -26.37
N GLY A 312 -9.70 4.97 -26.98
CA GLY A 312 -10.01 4.21 -28.17
C GLY A 312 -9.24 2.90 -28.20
N PHE A 313 -9.90 1.82 -28.60
CA PHE A 313 -9.24 0.54 -28.85
C PHE A 313 -8.39 0.63 -30.11
N LEU A 314 -7.18 0.06 -30.03
CA LEU A 314 -6.23 -0.01 -31.11
C LEU A 314 -6.10 -1.46 -31.59
N ASP A 315 -5.82 -1.63 -32.88
CA ASP A 315 -5.36 -2.91 -33.40
C ASP A 315 -3.82 -2.94 -33.34
N PHE A 316 -3.26 -4.07 -32.90
CA PHE A 316 -1.81 -4.27 -32.86
C PHE A 316 -1.18 -4.21 -34.26
N ASP A 317 -1.95 -4.46 -35.32
CA ASP A 317 -1.47 -4.37 -36.71
C ASP A 317 -1.35 -2.93 -37.23
N MET A 318 -1.75 -1.93 -36.44
CA MET A 318 -1.62 -0.52 -36.81
C MET A 318 -0.19 0.00 -36.77
N PHE A 319 0.72 -0.68 -36.05
CA PHE A 319 2.07 -0.20 -35.77
C PHE A 319 3.12 -1.30 -35.99
N GLU A 320 4.36 -0.91 -36.26
CA GLU A 320 5.48 -1.85 -36.23
C GLU A 320 5.91 -2.13 -34.79
N ILE A 321 5.37 -3.21 -34.20
CA ILE A 321 5.64 -3.55 -32.80
C ILE A 321 7.04 -4.15 -32.66
N THR A 322 7.98 -3.33 -32.22
CA THR A 322 9.33 -3.76 -31.88
C THR A 322 9.49 -4.08 -30.39
N TYR A 323 8.62 -3.52 -29.54
CA TYR A 323 8.65 -3.68 -28.09
C TYR A 323 8.12 -5.03 -27.64
N GLU A 324 8.96 -5.81 -26.97
CA GLU A 324 8.69 -7.21 -26.63
C GLU A 324 7.39 -7.41 -25.81
N PRO A 325 7.09 -6.60 -24.76
CA PRO A 325 5.83 -6.75 -24.03
C PRO A 325 4.57 -6.60 -24.88
N LEU A 326 4.58 -5.72 -25.89
CA LEU A 326 3.45 -5.57 -26.81
C LEU A 326 3.33 -6.75 -27.78
N LYS A 327 4.45 -7.40 -28.14
CA LYS A 327 4.41 -8.65 -28.92
C LYS A 327 3.78 -9.78 -28.11
N VAL A 328 4.19 -9.92 -26.86
CA VAL A 328 3.62 -10.93 -25.94
C VAL A 328 2.12 -10.69 -25.74
N ALA A 329 1.71 -9.43 -25.57
CA ALA A 329 0.30 -9.05 -25.45
C ALA A 329 -0.49 -9.43 -26.71
N LYS A 330 0.05 -9.12 -27.89
CA LYS A 330 -0.54 -9.50 -29.19
C LYS A 330 -0.68 -11.02 -29.34
N ASP A 331 0.39 -11.76 -29.08
CA ASP A 331 0.42 -13.23 -29.20
C ASP A 331 -0.54 -13.90 -28.19
N SER A 332 -0.77 -13.25 -27.05
CA SER A 332 -1.70 -13.71 -26.01
C SER A 332 -3.16 -13.29 -26.26
N GLY A 333 -3.44 -12.56 -27.36
CA GLY A 333 -4.79 -12.08 -27.69
C GLY A 333 -5.33 -11.02 -26.72
N GLU A 334 -4.43 -10.29 -26.04
CA GLU A 334 -4.82 -9.17 -25.17
C GLU A 334 -5.39 -8.00 -25.99
N LYS A 335 -5.99 -7.02 -25.32
CA LYS A 335 -6.48 -5.78 -25.95
C LYS A 335 -5.45 -4.68 -25.80
N LEU A 336 -5.44 -3.76 -26.76
CA LEU A 336 -4.63 -2.55 -26.75
C LEU A 336 -5.55 -1.34 -26.73
N VAL A 337 -5.34 -0.42 -25.80
CA VAL A 337 -6.15 0.79 -25.64
C VAL A 337 -5.24 1.99 -25.55
N ALA A 338 -5.53 3.02 -26.34
CA ALA A 338 -4.94 4.34 -26.15
C ALA A 338 -5.92 5.25 -25.41
N VAL A 339 -5.38 6.03 -24.48
CA VAL A 339 -6.15 6.95 -23.64
C VAL A 339 -5.50 8.33 -23.73
N ASN A 340 -6.33 9.35 -23.93
CA ASN A 340 -5.93 10.74 -23.91
C ASN A 340 -6.31 11.36 -22.55
N LEU A 341 -5.36 12.09 -21.99
CA LEU A 341 -5.45 12.74 -20.69
C LEU A 341 -5.37 14.27 -20.89
N PRO A 342 -6.52 14.96 -20.97
CA PRO A 342 -6.54 16.39 -21.26
C PRO A 342 -5.73 17.22 -20.27
N GLY A 343 -4.79 18.03 -20.77
CA GLY A 343 -3.95 18.93 -19.97
C GLY A 343 -2.85 18.27 -19.11
N PHE A 344 -2.65 16.95 -19.22
CA PHE A 344 -1.63 16.20 -18.47
C PHE A 344 -0.22 16.29 -19.07
N LYS A 345 -0.01 17.05 -20.16
CA LYS A 345 1.34 17.32 -20.65
C LYS A 345 2.18 18.06 -19.60
N GLY A 346 3.38 17.57 -19.38
CA GLY A 346 4.31 17.96 -18.33
C GLY A 346 3.99 17.39 -16.95
N ILE A 347 2.84 16.71 -16.79
CA ILE A 347 2.47 16.06 -15.54
C ILE A 347 2.97 14.62 -15.52
N MET A 348 2.92 13.89 -16.64
CA MET A 348 3.30 12.47 -16.68
C MET A 348 4.76 12.24 -16.25
N SER A 349 5.69 13.08 -16.72
CA SER A 349 7.11 13.07 -16.33
C SER A 349 7.44 13.91 -15.10
N HIS A 350 6.43 14.48 -14.42
CA HIS A 350 6.66 15.25 -13.20
C HIS A 350 7.28 14.35 -12.13
N PHE A 351 8.38 14.81 -11.53
CA PHE A 351 9.04 14.13 -10.41
C PHE A 351 8.03 13.88 -9.29
N THR A 352 7.97 12.65 -8.79
CA THR A 352 7.26 12.32 -7.54
C THR A 352 8.26 11.90 -6.48
N GLN A 353 9.12 10.94 -6.81
CA GLN A 353 10.15 10.42 -5.92
C GLN A 353 11.40 9.99 -6.73
N PRO A 354 12.54 9.69 -6.08
CA PRO A 354 13.71 9.18 -6.79
C PRO A 354 13.32 8.02 -7.71
N THR A 355 13.78 8.11 -8.96
CA THR A 355 13.52 7.14 -10.05
C THR A 355 12.06 6.93 -10.45
N LYS A 356 11.09 7.69 -9.91
CA LYS A 356 9.69 7.62 -10.34
C LYS A 356 9.10 8.98 -10.67
N MET A 357 8.15 8.97 -11.59
CA MET A 357 7.36 10.10 -12.03
C MET A 357 5.87 9.87 -11.77
N PHE A 358 5.02 10.83 -12.13
CA PHE A 358 3.57 10.69 -11.93
C PHE A 358 2.98 9.50 -12.71
N ALA A 359 3.48 9.20 -13.91
CA ALA A 359 3.05 8.04 -14.69
C ALA A 359 3.18 6.71 -13.90
N ASP A 360 4.18 6.59 -13.03
CA ASP A 360 4.35 5.41 -12.18
C ASP A 360 3.21 5.25 -11.17
N GLU A 361 2.58 6.33 -10.71
CA GLU A 361 1.41 6.27 -9.82
C GLU A 361 0.19 5.66 -10.51
N ILE A 362 0.04 5.89 -11.82
CA ILE A 362 -1.01 5.25 -12.63
C ILE A 362 -0.65 3.78 -12.86
N SER A 363 0.58 3.50 -13.30
CA SER A 363 1.04 2.12 -13.57
C SER A 363 1.02 1.22 -12.33
N ASP A 364 1.41 1.75 -11.16
CA ASP A 364 1.35 1.03 -9.87
C ASP A 364 -0.12 0.70 -9.51
N ARG A 365 -1.06 1.63 -9.73
CA ARG A 365 -2.49 1.41 -9.44
C ARG A 365 -3.15 0.43 -10.42
N LEU A 366 -2.80 0.49 -11.71
CA LEU A 366 -3.24 -0.48 -12.72
C LEU A 366 -2.86 -1.92 -12.33
N LYS A 367 -1.65 -2.11 -11.81
CA LYS A 367 -1.23 -3.43 -11.30
C LYS A 367 -2.09 -3.92 -10.15
N VAL A 368 -2.41 -3.04 -9.20
CA VAL A 368 -3.10 -3.44 -7.96
C VAL A 368 -4.60 -3.63 -8.18
N VAL A 369 -5.26 -2.71 -8.88
CA VAL A 369 -6.74 -2.67 -9.01
C VAL A 369 -7.22 -3.46 -10.21
N ALA A 370 -6.60 -3.23 -11.38
CA ALA A 370 -6.95 -3.90 -12.62
C ALA A 370 -6.14 -5.20 -12.85
N CYS A 371 -5.28 -5.58 -11.90
CA CYS A 371 -4.49 -6.81 -11.96
C CYS A 371 -3.55 -6.93 -13.19
N LEU A 372 -3.18 -5.80 -13.80
CA LEU A 372 -2.31 -5.74 -14.97
C LEU A 372 -0.82 -5.71 -14.56
N GLU A 373 -0.12 -6.82 -14.75
CA GLU A 373 1.30 -6.93 -14.39
C GLU A 373 2.20 -6.02 -15.21
N LYS A 374 3.26 -5.49 -14.57
CA LYS A 374 4.21 -4.58 -15.23
C LYS A 374 5.16 -5.34 -16.17
N PRO A 375 5.58 -4.72 -17.29
CA PRO A 375 5.12 -3.44 -17.83
C PRO A 375 3.67 -3.54 -18.34
N ASN A 376 2.83 -2.57 -17.98
CA ASN A 376 1.40 -2.53 -18.28
C ASN A 376 0.95 -1.25 -19.00
N MET A 377 1.88 -0.31 -19.21
CA MET A 377 1.58 1.01 -19.74
C MET A 377 2.80 1.61 -20.45
N LEU A 378 2.56 2.28 -21.56
CA LEU A 378 3.47 3.23 -22.21
C LEU A 378 2.86 4.62 -22.16
N HIS A 379 3.68 5.67 -22.27
CA HIS A 379 3.19 7.04 -22.27
C HIS A 379 4.11 7.98 -23.05
N THR A 380 3.52 9.08 -23.51
CA THR A 380 4.17 10.13 -24.33
C THR A 380 5.37 10.82 -23.69
N GLU A 381 5.51 10.73 -22.36
CA GLU A 381 6.61 11.39 -21.63
C GLU A 381 7.61 10.39 -21.02
N GLN A 382 7.79 9.22 -21.65
CA GLN A 382 8.82 8.27 -21.23
C GLN A 382 10.23 8.81 -21.52
N PHE A 383 11.17 8.49 -20.63
CA PHE A 383 12.58 8.88 -20.81
C PHE A 383 13.25 8.19 -21.98
N ASP A 384 12.79 6.98 -22.29
CA ASP A 384 13.24 6.14 -23.39
C ASP A 384 11.97 5.74 -24.16
N PRO A 385 11.51 6.59 -25.11
CA PRO A 385 10.23 6.42 -25.77
C PRO A 385 10.22 5.15 -26.62
N VAL A 386 9.17 4.34 -26.42
CA VAL A 386 8.88 3.16 -27.23
C VAL A 386 7.94 3.52 -28.38
N ILE A 387 6.99 4.43 -28.12
CA ILE A 387 6.07 4.98 -29.09
C ILE A 387 6.80 6.06 -29.87
N THR A 388 6.81 5.96 -31.20
CA THR A 388 7.44 6.96 -32.08
C THR A 388 6.52 8.13 -32.35
N ASP A 389 7.07 9.24 -32.84
CA ASP A 389 6.26 10.39 -33.27
C ASP A 389 5.25 10.02 -34.37
N LEU A 390 5.61 9.08 -35.26
CA LEU A 390 4.72 8.55 -36.29
C LEU A 390 3.52 7.79 -35.69
N ASP A 391 3.75 7.01 -34.64
CA ASP A 391 2.67 6.31 -33.94
C ASP A 391 1.72 7.31 -33.27
N LEU A 392 2.26 8.40 -32.71
CA LEU A 392 1.47 9.48 -32.11
C LEU A 392 0.67 10.27 -33.15
N GLU A 393 1.20 10.48 -34.36
CA GLU A 393 0.46 11.09 -35.48
C GLU A 393 -0.79 10.27 -35.87
N ILE A 394 -0.76 8.95 -35.66
CA ILE A 394 -1.90 8.06 -35.88
C ILE A 394 -2.88 8.10 -34.69
N ILE A 395 -2.36 8.03 -33.47
CA ILE A 395 -3.17 7.91 -32.25
C ILE A 395 -3.87 9.22 -31.89
N ALA A 396 -3.19 10.36 -32.00
CA ALA A 396 -3.70 11.65 -31.54
C ALA A 396 -5.03 12.06 -32.22
N PRO A 397 -5.20 11.94 -33.55
CA PRO A 397 -6.48 12.22 -34.22
C PRO A 397 -7.61 11.29 -33.77
N MET A 398 -7.33 10.02 -33.50
CA MET A 398 -8.35 9.05 -33.06
C MET A 398 -8.94 9.41 -31.70
N LEU A 399 -8.14 10.06 -30.84
CA LEU A 399 -8.55 10.46 -29.50
C LEU A 399 -9.00 11.92 -29.40
N ASN A 400 -8.94 12.68 -30.50
CA ASN A 400 -9.08 14.14 -30.53
C ASN A 400 -8.13 14.84 -29.54
N ALA A 401 -6.89 14.38 -29.47
CA ALA A 401 -5.90 14.89 -28.51
C ALA A 401 -5.46 16.32 -28.83
N GLY A 402 -5.47 17.17 -27.81
CA GLY A 402 -4.95 18.54 -27.87
C GLY A 402 -3.44 18.62 -27.67
N PRO A 403 -2.82 19.78 -28.00
CA PRO A 403 -1.36 19.96 -27.89
C PRO A 403 -0.83 19.97 -26.45
N GLU A 404 -1.71 20.15 -25.45
CA GLU A 404 -1.40 20.17 -24.01
C GLU A 404 -1.81 18.87 -23.30
N ASP A 405 -2.24 17.87 -24.07
CA ASP A 405 -2.67 16.58 -23.53
C ASP A 405 -1.50 15.60 -23.50
N ALA A 406 -1.64 14.57 -22.65
CA ALA A 406 -0.74 13.43 -22.67
C ALA A 406 -1.50 12.18 -23.11
N GLN A 407 -0.84 11.30 -23.85
CA GLN A 407 -1.41 9.99 -24.21
C GLN A 407 -0.70 8.87 -23.45
N ILE A 408 -1.47 7.84 -23.11
CA ILE A 408 -1.01 6.57 -22.58
C ILE A 408 -1.52 5.43 -23.47
N ILE A 409 -0.74 4.34 -23.55
CA ILE A 409 -1.16 3.09 -24.16
C ILE A 409 -1.12 2.01 -23.09
N VAL A 410 -2.23 1.31 -22.90
CA VAL A 410 -2.39 0.22 -21.94
C VAL A 410 -2.81 -1.06 -22.68
N TRP A 411 -2.35 -2.20 -22.19
CA TRP A 411 -2.73 -3.50 -22.73
C TRP A 411 -2.99 -4.51 -21.62
N GLY A 412 -3.83 -5.50 -21.94
CA GLY A 412 -4.15 -6.60 -21.03
C GLY A 412 -5.38 -7.40 -21.47
N PRO A 413 -5.82 -8.36 -20.65
CA PRO A 413 -7.01 -9.17 -20.94
C PRO A 413 -8.26 -8.30 -21.13
N GLU A 414 -9.15 -8.70 -22.04
CA GLU A 414 -10.38 -7.95 -22.36
C GLU A 414 -11.25 -7.69 -21.12
N GLU A 415 -11.32 -8.66 -20.21
CA GLU A 415 -12.10 -8.60 -18.98
C GLU A 415 -11.58 -7.61 -17.94
N ASP A 416 -10.35 -7.10 -18.09
CA ASP A 416 -9.69 -6.16 -17.17
C ASP A 416 -9.69 -4.72 -17.70
N MET A 417 -10.01 -4.51 -18.98
CA MET A 417 -9.87 -3.19 -19.62
C MET A 417 -10.81 -2.14 -19.07
N GLU A 418 -12.05 -2.52 -18.71
CA GLU A 418 -13.00 -1.60 -18.07
C GLU A 418 -12.45 -1.09 -16.73
N THR A 419 -12.02 -2.01 -15.86
CA THR A 419 -11.38 -1.67 -14.58
C THR A 419 -10.11 -0.84 -14.76
N ALA A 420 -9.31 -1.13 -15.78
CA ALA A 420 -8.09 -0.38 -16.09
C ALA A 420 -8.41 1.07 -16.46
N LEU A 421 -9.41 1.29 -17.32
CA LEU A 421 -9.87 2.62 -17.71
C LEU A 421 -10.42 3.40 -16.52
N GLU A 422 -11.32 2.81 -15.72
CA GLU A 422 -11.80 3.43 -14.49
C GLU A 422 -10.64 3.81 -13.56
N THR A 423 -9.65 2.93 -13.40
CA THR A 423 -8.50 3.14 -12.53
C THR A 423 -7.63 4.32 -12.97
N ILE A 424 -7.41 4.46 -14.29
CA ILE A 424 -6.68 5.60 -14.86
C ILE A 424 -7.43 6.89 -14.59
N GLU A 425 -8.73 6.92 -14.89
CA GLU A 425 -9.56 8.11 -14.74
C GLU A 425 -9.64 8.55 -13.28
N GLU A 426 -9.93 7.62 -12.36
CA GLU A 426 -9.96 7.85 -10.92
C GLU A 426 -8.63 8.45 -10.45
N ARG A 427 -7.49 7.88 -10.87
CA ARG A 427 -6.17 8.35 -10.42
C ARG A 427 -5.85 9.75 -10.94
N CYS A 428 -6.27 10.07 -12.16
CA CYS A 428 -6.13 11.40 -12.74
C CYS A 428 -7.01 12.40 -12.00
N LYS A 429 -8.27 12.07 -11.70
CA LYS A 429 -9.18 12.88 -10.89
C LYS A 429 -8.59 13.16 -9.49
N MET A 430 -8.03 12.14 -8.83
CA MET A 430 -7.34 12.32 -7.54
C MET A 430 -6.15 13.29 -7.60
N ALA A 431 -5.50 13.44 -8.76
CA ALA A 431 -4.40 14.40 -8.90
C ALA A 431 -4.85 15.86 -8.82
N PHE A 432 -6.13 16.15 -9.12
CA PHE A 432 -6.75 17.46 -8.90
C PHE A 432 -7.10 17.72 -7.43
N GLU A 433 -7.20 16.69 -6.60
CA GLU A 433 -7.48 16.79 -5.16
C GLU A 433 -6.19 16.85 -4.32
N GLY A 434 -5.18 16.08 -4.71
CA GLY A 434 -3.84 16.07 -4.11
C GLY A 434 -3.32 14.67 -3.84
N VAL A 435 -3.07 14.38 -2.56
CA VAL A 435 -2.51 13.10 -2.11
C VAL A 435 -3.65 12.12 -1.79
N PRO A 436 -3.81 11.01 -2.54
CA PRO A 436 -4.84 10.03 -2.21
C PRO A 436 -4.54 9.35 -0.88
N GLN A 437 -5.58 9.07 -0.09
CA GLN A 437 -5.46 8.17 1.05
C GLN A 437 -5.25 6.75 0.53
N GLU A 438 -4.12 6.16 0.86
CA GLU A 438 -3.75 4.84 0.35
C GLU A 438 -2.78 4.11 1.28
N THR A 439 -2.77 2.79 1.13
CA THR A 439 -1.79 1.90 1.72
C THR A 439 -0.75 1.55 0.66
N ARG A 440 0.54 1.68 0.97
CA ARG A 440 1.65 1.39 0.07
C ARG A 440 2.54 0.30 0.67
N LYS A 441 3.17 -0.52 -0.18
CA LYS A 441 4.17 -1.50 0.26
C LYS A 441 5.54 -0.82 0.42
N SER A 442 6.30 -1.22 1.43
CA SER A 442 7.64 -0.71 1.77
C SER A 442 8.69 -0.94 0.69
#